data_AF-A0A942CGH2-F1
#
_entry.id   AF-A0A942CGH2-F1
#
_cell.length_a   1.000
_cell.length_b   1.000
_cell.length_c   1.000
_cell.angle_alpha   90.00
_cell.angle_beta   90.00
_cell.angle_gamma   90.00
#
_symmetry.space_group_name_H-M   'P 1'
#
loop_
_entity.id
_entity.type
_entity.pdbx_description
1 polymer ?
#
loop_
_entity_poly.entity_id
_entity_poly.type
_entity_poly.pdbx_seq_one_letter_code
_entity_poly.pdbx_strand_id
1 'polypeptide(L)'
;MRQHPGEIFGYFAHAHPFLEGNGRTILTLFSEQCRRAGFYVRWDLIEKNEFLHLLTEELQKPGSALDALVLRYAHQGKPFITEIAEQMHANFHR
;
A
#
# COMPACT_ATOMS: atom_id res chain seq x y z
N MET A 1 3.34 -9.89 7.12
CA MET A 1 3.21 -8.47 6.71
C MET A 1 4.55 -7.86 6.31
N ARG A 2 5.49 -7.56 7.23
CA ARG A 2 6.68 -6.77 6.88
C ARG A 2 7.71 -7.49 5.99
N GLN A 3 7.72 -8.82 5.95
CA GLN A 3 8.65 -9.58 5.11
C GLN A 3 8.34 -9.44 3.61
N HIS A 4 7.05 -9.46 3.25
CA HIS A 4 6.57 -9.41 1.86
C HIS A 4 5.37 -8.44 1.72
N PRO A 5 5.53 -7.14 2.02
CA PRO A 5 4.42 -6.21 2.04
C PRO A 5 3.87 -5.90 0.64
N GLY A 6 4.72 -5.84 -0.37
CA GLY A 6 4.33 -5.67 -1.77
C GLY A 6 3.58 -6.88 -2.31
N GLU A 7 4.04 -8.10 -2.02
CA GLU A 7 3.33 -9.31 -2.42
C GLU A 7 1.91 -9.37 -1.82
N ILE A 8 1.79 -9.05 -0.53
CA ILE A 8 0.49 -9.00 0.15
C ILE A 8 -0.42 -7.91 -0.46
N PHE A 9 0.15 -6.75 -0.81
CA PHE A 9 -0.60 -5.72 -1.53
C PHE A 9 -1.09 -6.23 -2.90
N GLY A 10 -0.22 -6.93 -3.62
CA GLY A 10 -0.52 -7.57 -4.90
C GLY A 10 -1.72 -8.51 -4.81
N TYR A 11 -1.81 -9.34 -3.76
CA TYR A 11 -2.97 -10.21 -3.56
C TYR A 11 -4.29 -9.44 -3.39
N PHE A 12 -4.28 -8.32 -2.65
CA PHE A 12 -5.47 -7.48 -2.55
C PHE A 12 -5.85 -6.86 -3.90
N ALA A 13 -4.86 -6.36 -4.65
CA ALA A 13 -5.08 -5.76 -5.96
C ALA A 13 -5.60 -6.78 -6.99
N HIS A 14 -5.10 -8.02 -6.94
CA HIS A 14 -5.53 -9.12 -7.80
C HIS A 14 -6.98 -9.55 -7.54
N ALA A 15 -7.40 -9.59 -6.27
CA ALA A 15 -8.76 -9.98 -5.90
C ALA A 15 -9.83 -9.04 -6.45
N HIS A 16 -9.51 -7.75 -6.57
CA HIS A 16 -10.34 -6.70 -7.17
C HIS A 16 -11.86 -6.82 -6.91
N PRO A 17 -12.29 -6.94 -5.64
CA PRO A 17 -13.62 -7.48 -5.31
C PRO A 17 -14.79 -6.53 -5.55
N PHE A 18 -14.54 -5.23 -5.75
CA PHE A 18 -15.58 -4.22 -5.95
C PHE A 18 -15.68 -3.83 -7.42
N LEU A 19 -16.86 -3.34 -7.84
CA LEU A 19 -17.05 -2.79 -9.20
C LEU A 19 -16.22 -1.51 -9.40
N GLU A 20 -16.10 -0.68 -8.36
CA GLU A 20 -15.29 0.53 -8.35
C GLU A 20 -14.67 0.73 -6.95
N GLY A 21 -13.60 1.51 -6.88
CA GLY A 21 -13.04 1.98 -5.61
C GLY A 21 -12.02 1.02 -4.98
N ASN A 22 -11.63 -0.05 -5.68
CA ASN A 22 -10.66 -1.03 -5.19
C ASN A 22 -9.36 -0.37 -4.69
N GLY A 23 -8.75 0.53 -5.48
CA GLY A 23 -7.48 1.15 -5.11
C GLY A 23 -7.51 1.85 -3.73
N ARG A 24 -8.53 2.68 -3.48
CA ARG A 24 -8.66 3.46 -2.24
C ARG A 24 -9.03 2.56 -1.05
N THR A 25 -9.93 1.61 -1.26
CA THR A 25 -10.31 0.64 -0.24
C THR A 25 -9.13 -0.25 0.17
N ILE A 26 -8.38 -0.75 -0.81
CA ILE A 26 -7.20 -1.58 -0.58
C ILE A 26 -6.10 -0.79 0.13
N LEU A 27 -5.80 0.45 -0.29
CA LEU A 27 -4.84 1.31 0.39
C LEU A 27 -5.19 1.53 1.87
N THR A 28 -6.48 1.74 2.16
CA THR A 28 -6.97 1.95 3.53
C THR A 28 -6.80 0.67 4.37
N LEU A 29 -7.28 -0.47 3.86
CA LEU A 29 -7.17 -1.76 4.52
C LEU A 29 -5.71 -2.14 4.78
N PHE A 30 -4.86 -2.00 3.76
CA PHE A 30 -3.45 -2.33 3.82
C PHE A 30 -2.71 -1.45 4.82
N SER A 31 -3.01 -0.14 4.85
CA SER A 31 -2.42 0.78 5.83
C SER A 31 -2.77 0.42 7.27
N GLU A 32 -4.00 -0.03 7.53
CA GLU A 32 -4.40 -0.54 8.84
C GLU A 32 -3.68 -1.85 9.20
N GLN A 33 -3.47 -2.74 8.24
CA GLN A 33 -2.69 -3.97 8.44
C GLN A 33 -1.22 -3.68 8.75
N CYS A 34 -0.60 -2.72 8.07
CA CYS A 34 0.75 -2.24 8.39
C CYS A 34 0.80 -1.69 9.83
N ARG A 35 -0.16 -0.83 10.19
CA ARG A 35 -0.22 -0.22 11.52
C ARG A 35 -0.33 -1.27 12.63
N ARG A 36 -1.14 -2.31 12.43
CA ARG A 36 -1.25 -3.47 13.34
C ARG A 36 0.06 -4.26 13.42
N ALA A 37 0.79 -4.35 12.31
CA ALA A 37 2.12 -4.95 12.23
C ALA A 37 3.26 -4.03 12.73
N GLY A 38 2.95 -2.84 13.28
CA GLY A 38 3.93 -1.95 13.91
C GLY A 38 4.73 -1.08 12.93
N PHE A 39 4.24 -0.86 11.71
CA PHE A 39 4.87 0.02 10.73
C PHE A 39 3.85 0.76 9.88
N TYR A 40 4.31 1.70 9.06
CA TYR A 40 3.46 2.38 8.08
C TYR A 40 4.24 2.73 6.82
N VAL A 41 3.52 2.97 5.73
CA VAL A 41 4.10 3.30 4.41
C VAL A 41 3.76 4.75 4.08
N ARG A 42 4.75 5.53 3.65
CA ARG A 42 4.56 6.92 3.19
C ARG A 42 4.10 6.97 1.74
N TRP A 43 2.83 6.66 1.51
CA TRP A 43 2.19 6.67 0.18
C TRP A 43 2.24 8.01 -0.53
N ASP A 44 2.31 9.12 0.22
CA ASP A 44 2.41 10.48 -0.31
C ASP A 44 3.71 10.74 -1.08
N LEU A 45 4.78 10.01 -0.74
CA LEU A 45 6.12 10.11 -1.33
C LEU A 45 6.33 9.16 -2.52
N ILE A 46 5.43 8.20 -2.71
CA ILE A 46 5.52 7.24 -3.81
C ILE A 46 4.99 7.90 -5.09
N GLU A 47 5.79 7.88 -6.16
CA GLU A 47 5.36 8.36 -7.47
C GLU A 47 4.32 7.39 -8.07
N LYS A 48 3.25 7.95 -8.62
CA LYS A 48 2.07 7.17 -9.04
C LYS A 48 2.40 6.22 -10.19
N ASN A 49 3.17 6.64 -11.19
CA ASN A 49 3.50 5.81 -12.33
C ASN A 49 4.49 4.70 -11.96
N GLU A 50 5.50 4.96 -11.14
CA GLU A 50 6.41 3.95 -10.57
C GLU A 50 5.61 2.88 -9.83
N PHE A 51 4.68 3.30 -8.97
CA PHE A 51 3.80 2.38 -8.24
C PHE A 51 2.94 1.52 -9.16
N LEU A 52 2.25 2.13 -10.12
CA LEU A 52 1.37 1.39 -11.05
C LEU A 52 2.17 0.44 -11.95
N HIS A 53 3.36 0.84 -12.37
CA HIS A 53 4.25 0.00 -13.17
C HIS A 53 4.68 -1.25 -12.38
N LEU A 54 5.21 -1.06 -11.15
CA LEU A 54 5.64 -2.18 -10.31
C LEU A 54 4.48 -3.04 -9.83
N LEU A 55 3.30 -2.45 -9.57
CA LEU A 55 2.09 -3.21 -9.28
C LEU A 55 1.68 -4.08 -10.48
N THR A 56 1.82 -3.58 -11.71
CA THR A 56 1.52 -4.36 -12.91
C THR A 56 2.42 -5.58 -13.00
N GLU A 57 3.72 -5.43 -12.74
CA GLU A 57 4.67 -6.55 -12.70
C GLU A 57 4.34 -7.55 -11.58
N GLU A 58 4.02 -7.03 -10.39
CA GLU A 58 3.62 -7.81 -9.22
C GLU A 58 2.38 -8.68 -9.49
N LEU A 59 1.40 -8.16 -10.24
CA LEU A 59 0.20 -8.89 -10.63
C LEU A 59 0.48 -10.02 -11.64
N GLN A 60 1.52 -9.88 -12.47
CA GLN A 60 1.94 -10.94 -13.40
C GLN A 60 2.75 -12.03 -12.69
N LYS A 61 3.57 -11.63 -11.71
CA LYS A 61 4.42 -12.53 -10.93
C LYS A 61 4.48 -12.05 -9.47
N PRO A 62 3.69 -12.66 -8.57
CA PRO A 62 3.73 -12.33 -7.15
C PRO A 62 5.13 -12.49 -6.55
N GLY A 63 5.51 -11.56 -5.68
CA GLY A 63 6.80 -11.47 -4.99
C GLY A 63 7.95 -10.92 -5.83
N SER A 64 7.68 -10.29 -6.99
CA SER A 64 8.74 -9.97 -7.95
C SER A 64 9.22 -8.52 -7.94
N ALA A 65 8.36 -7.54 -7.63
CA ALA A 65 8.64 -6.16 -7.96
C ALA A 65 8.25 -5.15 -6.87
N LEU A 66 7.15 -5.40 -6.15
CA LEU A 66 6.54 -4.37 -5.31
C LEU A 66 7.14 -4.27 -3.89
N ASP A 67 7.72 -5.36 -3.38
CA ASP A 67 8.30 -5.41 -2.02
C ASP A 67 9.36 -4.31 -1.81
N ALA A 68 10.27 -4.15 -2.78
CA ALA A 68 11.36 -3.18 -2.68
C ALA A 68 10.84 -1.74 -2.62
N LEU A 69 9.82 -1.40 -3.42
CA LEU A 69 9.20 -0.08 -3.40
C LEU A 69 8.52 0.19 -2.07
N VAL A 70 7.68 -0.74 -1.61
CA VAL A 70 6.91 -0.56 -0.36
C VAL A 70 7.84 -0.47 0.85
N LEU A 71 8.88 -1.30 0.90
CA LEU A 71 9.87 -1.27 1.99
C LEU A 71 10.72 0.01 2.00
N ARG A 72 11.03 0.60 0.84
CA ARG A 72 11.77 1.87 0.73
C ARG A 72 11.08 3.00 1.50
N TYR A 73 9.75 3.01 1.52
CA TYR A 73 8.93 4.03 2.19
C TYR A 73 8.28 3.53 3.48
N ALA A 74 8.72 2.38 4.01
CA ALA A 74 8.18 1.78 5.23
C ALA A 74 8.92 2.26 6.49
N HIS A 75 8.22 2.95 7.37
CA HIS A 75 8.76 3.47 8.63
C HIS A 75 8.29 2.63 9.82
N GLN A 76 9.17 2.44 10.81
CA GLN A 76 8.85 1.73 12.04
C GLN A 76 7.96 2.58 12.95
N GLY A 77 7.10 1.93 13.73
CA GLY A 77 6.19 2.58 14.67
C GLY A 77 4.78 2.76 14.11
N LYS A 78 3.95 3.49 14.86
CA LYS A 78 2.59 3.84 14.46
C LYS A 78 2.60 5.32 14.05
N PRO A 79 2.06 5.68 12.88
CA PRO A 79 1.87 7.08 12.53
C PRO A 79 0.98 7.74 13.60
N PHE A 80 1.25 9.00 13.91
CA PHE A 80 0.40 9.76 14.83
C PHE A 80 -1.04 9.80 14.29
N ILE A 81 -2.05 9.89 15.16
CA ILE A 81 -3.47 9.91 14.75
C ILE A 81 -3.74 10.99 13.68
N THR A 82 -3.06 12.14 13.78
CA THR A 82 -3.14 13.22 12.80
C THR A 82 -2.59 12.81 11.44
N GLU A 83 -1.44 12.14 11.40
CA GLU A 83 -0.83 11.63 10.17
C GLU A 83 -1.70 10.55 9.51
N ILE A 84 -2.34 9.70 10.31
CA ILE A 84 -3.31 8.69 9.81
C ILE A 84 -4.49 9.40 9.15
N ALA A 85 -5.05 10.42 9.79
CA ALA A 85 -6.21 11.16 9.27
C ALA A 85 -5.86 11.89 7.97
N GLU A 86 -4.70 12.55 7.91
CA GLU A 86 -4.17 13.22 6.72
C GLU A 86 -3.95 12.22 5.57
N GLN A 87 -3.36 11.07 5.88
CA GLN A 87 -3.08 10.03 4.89
C GLN A 87 -4.36 9.37 4.37
N MET A 88 -5.33 9.10 5.25
CA MET A 88 -6.65 8.62 4.83
C MET A 88 -7.31 9.64 3.91
N HIS A 89 -7.30 10.92 4.28
CA HIS A 89 -7.87 11.98 3.45
C HIS A 89 -7.18 12.05 2.08
N ALA A 90 -5.85 12.03 2.03
CA ALA A 90 -5.09 12.00 0.77
C ALA A 90 -5.43 10.79 -0.10
N ASN A 91 -5.64 9.61 0.50
CA ASN A 91 -6.04 8.40 -0.21
C ASN A 91 -7.46 8.52 -0.82
N PHE A 92 -8.36 9.31 -0.24
CA PHE A 92 -9.71 9.48 -0.78
C PHE A 92 -9.79 10.55 -1.89
N HIS A 93 -8.87 11.52 -1.91
CA HIS A 93 -8.91 12.70 -2.79
C HIS A 93 -7.88 12.73 -3.94
N ARG A 94 -6.99 11.75 -4.05
CA ARG A 94 -6.15 11.52 -5.25
C ARG A 94 -6.82 10.59 -6.26
#